data_AF-A0A834SCZ4-F1
#
_entry.id   AF-A0A834SCZ4-F1
#
_cell.length_a   1.000
_cell.length_b   1.000
_cell.length_c   1.000
_cell.angle_alpha   90.00
_cell.angle_beta   90.00
_cell.angle_gamma   90.00
#
_symmetry.space_group_name_H-M   'P 1'
#
loop_
_entity.id
_entity.type
_entity.pdbx_description
1 polymer ?
#
loop_
_entity_poly.entity_id
_entity_poly.type
_entity_poly.pdbx_seq_one_letter_code
_entity_poly.pdbx_strand_id
1 'polypeptide(L)' 'MGIVILSTSRGIMTDREARLERIGGEILCYIW' A
#
# COMPACT_ATOMS: atom_id res chain seq x y z
N MET A 1 1.50 12.84 -8.94
CA MET A 1 0.48 12.25 -8.04
C MET A 1 1.17 11.08 -7.39
N GLY A 2 1.45 11.14 -6.10
CA GLY A 2 2.33 10.18 -5.45
C GLY A 2 1.72 8.80 -5.25
N ILE A 3 2.57 7.80 -5.07
CA ILE A 3 2.22 6.40 -4.77
C ILE A 3 2.68 6.09 -3.34
N VAL A 4 1.83 5.44 -2.55
CA VAL A 4 2.20 4.93 -1.23
C VAL A 4 2.44 3.43 -1.35
N ILE A 5 3.58 2.97 -0.84
CA ILE A 5 3.89 1.54 -0.73
C ILE A 5 3.58 1.08 0.69
N LEU A 6 2.80 0.01 0.82
CA LEU A 6 2.40 -0.60 2.09
C LEU A 6 2.95 -2.01 2.23
N SER A 7 3.33 -2.35 3.45
CA SER A 7 3.49 -3.73 3.91
C SER A 7 2.14 -4.21 4.44
N THR A 8 1.59 -5.28 3.87
CA THR A 8 0.33 -5.89 4.29
C THR A 8 0.51 -7.36 4.66
N SER A 9 -0.50 -7.99 5.25
CA SER A 9 -0.48 -9.43 5.55
C SER A 9 -0.41 -10.34 4.31
N ARG A 10 -0.61 -9.79 3.09
CA ARG A 10 -0.48 -10.52 1.82
C ARG A 10 0.78 -10.14 1.02
N GLY A 11 1.68 -9.37 1.63
CA GLY A 11 2.89 -8.86 1.00
C GLY A 11 2.88 -7.35 0.77
N ILE A 12 3.86 -6.88 -0.01
CA ILE A 12 4.04 -5.46 -0.31
C ILE A 12 3.19 -5.07 -1.51
N MET A 13 2.45 -3.97 -1.41
CA MET A 13 1.58 -3.47 -2.47
C MET A 13 1.35 -1.96 -2.37
N THR A 14 0.73 -1.37 -3.39
CA THR A 14 0.36 0.05 -3.42
C THR A 14 -0.90 0.34 -2.60
N ASP A 15 -1.14 1.60 -2.23
CA ASP A 15 -2.39 2.01 -1.57
C ASP A 15 -3.63 1.74 -2.40
N ARG A 16 -3.50 1.78 -3.73
CA ARG A 16 -4.60 1.47 -4.64
C ARG A 16 -4.99 -0.01 -4.54
N GLU A 17 -4.00 -0.91 -4.62
CA GLU A 17 -4.22 -2.36 -4.51
C GLU A 17 -4.78 -2.72 -3.13
N ALA A 18 -4.21 -2.18 -2.05
CA ALA A 18 -4.68 -2.41 -0.69
C ALA A 18 -6.15 -1.99 -0.50
N ARG A 19 -6.57 -0.86 -1.08
CA ARG A 19 -7.98 -0.41 -1.03
C ARG A 19 -8.91 -1.31 -1.84
N LEU A 20 -8.49 -1.77 -3.01
CA LEU A 20 -9.27 -2.69 -3.84
C LEU A 20 -9.50 -4.02 -3.11
N GLU A 21 -8.46 -4.54 -2.45
CA GLU A 21 -8.52 -5.79 -1.70
C GLU A 21 -9.08 -5.65 -0.28
N ARG A 22 -9.38 -4.42 0.15
CA ARG A 22 -9.87 -4.06 1.50
C ARG A 22 -8.96 -4.54 2.63
N ILE A 23 -7.65 -4.36 2.47
CA ILE A 23 -6.63 -4.75 3.46
C ILE A 23 -5.94 -3.50 4.00
N GLY A 24 -5.66 -3.51 5.30
CA GLY A 24 -4.80 -2.53 5.97
C GLY A 24 -3.34 -2.99 6.04
N GLY A 25 -2.46 -2.05 6.32
CA GLY A 25 -1.04 -2.35 6.45
C GLY A 25 -0.26 -1.17 7.00
N GLU A 26 1.05 -1.33 7.07
CA GLU A 26 1.97 -0.30 7.50
C GLU A 26 2.55 0.40 6.27
N ILE A 27 2.68 1.72 6.32
CA ILE A 27 3.25 2.50 5.23
C ILE A 27 4.78 2.35 5.29
N LEU A 28 5.39 1.98 4.17
CA LEU A 28 6.83 1.85 4.04
C LEU A 28 7.46 3.13 3.49
N CYS A 29 6.91 3.66 2.39
CA CYS A 29 7.43 4.87 1.76
C CYS A 29 6.41 5.53 0.83
N TYR A 30 6.75 6.74 0.42
CA TYR A 30 6.05 7.55 -0.55
C TYR A 30 6.96 7.84 -1.74
N ILE A 31 6.39 7.79 -2.93
CA ILE A 31 7.03 8.22 -4.18
C ILE A 31 6.22 9.41 -4.69
N TRP A 32 6.86 10.54 -5.01
CA TRP A 32 6.19 11.79 -5.43
C TRP A 32 6.00 11.90 -6.94
#